data_AF-E8LDF2-F1
#
_entry.id   AF-E8LDF2-F1
#
_cell.length_a   1.000
_cell.length_b   1.000
_cell.length_c   1.000
_cell.angle_alpha   90.00
_cell.angle_beta   90.00
_cell.angle_gamma   90.00
#
_symmetry.space_group_name_H-M   'P 1'
#
loop_
_entity.id
_entity.type
_entity.pdbx_description
1 polymer ?
#
loop_
_entity_poly.entity_id
_entity_poly.type
_entity_poly.pdbx_seq_one_letter_code
_entity_poly.pdbx_strand_id
1 'polypeptide(L)'
;MYNLATMWLTLSVIFFLCEYVTGMLQVVTLGGLVAGSFIEGAFMCLGLKLMHVIVDKQFLLTRLQELAQRRNDCIKAMLVMAAFSMEGAVTVCRMLPGYDLNFGIMHGIFLLLLYPAAAIVLDKLMLKEQVEHGN
;
A
#
# COMPACT_ATOMS: atom_id res chain seq x y z
N MET A 1 1.38 3.53 19.95
CA MET A 1 -0.04 3.40 19.50
C MET A 1 -0.11 3.66 17.99
N TYR A 2 0.57 2.83 17.20
CA TYR A 2 0.29 2.72 15.77
C TYR A 2 -1.04 1.99 15.57
N ASN A 3 -2.05 2.72 15.08
CA ASN A 3 -3.39 2.20 14.78
C ASN A 3 -3.62 2.12 13.27
N LEU A 4 -4.69 1.43 12.85
CA LEU A 4 -5.12 1.36 11.43
C LEU A 4 -5.20 2.75 10.77
N ALA A 5 -5.68 3.76 11.50
CA ALA A 5 -5.75 5.14 11.01
C ALA A 5 -4.36 5.75 10.75
N THR A 6 -3.38 5.45 11.60
CA THR A 6 -1.99 5.90 11.41
C THR A 6 -1.38 5.22 10.18
N MET A 7 -1.61 3.91 10.00
CA MET A 7 -1.11 3.17 8.85
C MET A 7 -1.72 3.66 7.53
N TRP A 8 -3.03 3.88 7.51
CA TRP A 8 -3.74 4.50 6.39
C TRP A 8 -3.14 5.86 6.04
N LEU A 9 -2.93 6.72 7.03
CA LEU A 9 -2.36 8.05 6.83
C LEU A 9 -0.92 7.97 6.32
N THR A 10 -0.08 7.10 6.87
CA THR A 10 1.29 6.89 6.40
C THR A 10 1.33 6.41 4.96
N LEU A 11 0.49 5.44 4.58
CA LEU A 11 0.40 4.94 3.20
C LEU A 11 -0.11 6.01 2.23
N SER A 12 -1.06 6.84 2.67
CA SER A 12 -1.58 7.96 1.89
C SER A 12 -0.49 9.02 1.66
N VAL A 13 0.32 9.31 2.68
CA VAL A 13 1.43 10.29 2.59
C VAL A 13 2.56 9.76 1.71
N ILE A 14 2.91 8.47 1.80
CA ILE A 14 3.91 7.85 0.92
C ILE A 14 3.49 7.98 -0.54
N PHE A 15 2.23 7.65 -0.84
CA PHE A 15 1.69 7.78 -2.19
C PHE A 15 1.67 9.23 -2.65
N PHE A 16 1.20 10.15 -1.81
CA PHE A 16 1.20 11.60 -2.09
C PHE A 16 2.59 12.13 -2.43
N LEU A 17 3.61 11.77 -1.64
CA LEU A 17 4.97 12.25 -1.85
C LEU A 17 5.57 11.70 -3.15
N CYS A 18 5.35 10.42 -3.46
CA CYS A 18 5.80 9.86 -4.72
C CYS A 18 5.11 10.57 -5.88
N GLU A 19 3.80 10.70 -5.80
CA GLU A 19 2.97 11.33 -6.82
C GLU A 19 3.38 12.79 -7.07
N TYR A 20 3.59 13.55 -6.00
CA TYR A 20 4.05 14.93 -6.07
C TYR A 20 5.41 15.09 -6.78
N VAL A 21 6.30 14.10 -6.65
CA VAL A 21 7.63 14.13 -7.26
C VAL A 21 7.61 13.59 -8.70
N THR A 22 6.81 12.56 -8.98
CA THR A 22 6.85 11.84 -10.26
C THR A 22 5.76 12.27 -11.25
N GLY A 23 4.65 12.87 -10.78
CA GLY A 23 3.53 13.29 -11.62
C GLY A 23 2.85 12.14 -12.36
N MET A 24 2.70 11.01 -11.68
CA MET A 24 2.11 9.77 -12.23
C MET A 24 0.60 9.90 -12.44
N LEU A 25 -0.08 10.67 -11.60
CA LEU A 25 -1.49 10.95 -11.53
C LEU A 25 -1.65 12.45 -11.80
N GLN A 26 -1.89 12.77 -13.07
CA GLN A 26 -2.06 14.14 -13.51
C GLN A 26 -3.40 14.66 -13.01
N VAL A 27 -3.32 15.60 -12.07
CA VAL A 27 -4.45 16.33 -11.51
C VAL A 27 -4.16 17.82 -11.55
N VAL A 28 -5.18 18.59 -11.94
CA VAL A 28 -5.06 20.04 -12.12
C VAL A 28 -4.96 20.82 -10.80
N THR A 29 -5.13 20.16 -9.65
CA THR A 29 -5.07 20.80 -8.33
C THR A 29 -4.33 19.95 -7.30
N LEU A 30 -3.61 20.61 -6.39
CA LEU A 30 -2.97 19.95 -5.23
C LEU A 30 -4.01 19.24 -4.34
N GLY A 31 -5.21 19.81 -4.23
CA GLY A 31 -6.32 19.21 -3.47
C GLY A 31 -6.79 17.88 -4.06
N GLY A 32 -6.83 17.76 -5.39
CA GLY A 32 -7.10 16.49 -6.06
C GLY A 32 -6.02 15.44 -5.79
N LEU A 33 -4.75 15.85 -5.75
CA LEU A 33 -3.63 14.95 -5.47
C LEU A 33 -3.72 14.38 -4.06
N VAL A 34 -4.06 15.24 -3.09
CA VAL A 34 -4.36 14.81 -1.70
C VAL A 34 -5.57 13.88 -1.66
N ALA A 35 -6.68 14.22 -2.31
CA ALA A 35 -7.86 13.36 -2.27
C ALA A 35 -7.60 11.96 -2.88
N GLY A 36 -6.89 11.92 -4.00
CA GLY A 36 -6.49 10.67 -4.66
C GLY A 36 -5.58 9.81 -3.79
N SER A 37 -4.59 10.41 -3.15
CA SER A 37 -3.66 9.66 -2.29
C SER A 37 -4.32 9.08 -1.04
N PHE A 38 -5.34 9.76 -0.48
CA PHE A 38 -6.09 9.26 0.66
C PHE A 38 -7.04 8.11 0.27
N ILE A 39 -7.63 8.16 -0.92
CA ILE A 39 -8.44 7.07 -1.48
C ILE A 39 -7.54 5.86 -1.73
N GLU A 40 -6.38 6.07 -2.35
CA GLU A 40 -5.39 5.02 -2.59
C GLU A 40 -4.94 4.34 -1.29
N GLY A 41 -4.62 5.12 -0.26
CA GLY A 41 -4.30 4.60 1.05
C GLY A 41 -5.41 3.71 1.63
N ALA A 42 -6.69 4.05 1.38
CA ALA A 42 -7.81 3.24 1.83
C ALA A 42 -7.89 1.90 1.08
N PHE A 43 -7.64 1.89 -0.24
CA PHE A 43 -7.52 0.66 -1.03
C PHE A 43 -6.40 -0.23 -0.52
N MET A 44 -5.25 0.34 -0.15
CA MET A 44 -4.15 -0.43 0.44
C MET A 44 -4.53 -1.03 1.80
N CYS A 45 -5.28 -0.32 2.64
CA CYS A 45 -5.79 -0.90 3.88
C CYS A 45 -6.76 -2.07 3.64
N LEU A 46 -7.58 -2.01 2.58
CA LEU A 46 -8.41 -3.14 2.16
C LEU A 46 -7.55 -4.31 1.67
N GLY A 47 -6.51 -4.02 0.89
CA GLY A 47 -5.53 -5.01 0.44
C GLY A 47 -4.84 -5.71 1.59
N LEU A 48 -4.46 -4.97 2.64
CA LEU A 48 -3.84 -5.53 3.85
C LEU A 48 -4.81 -6.43 4.63
N LYS A 49 -6.08 -6.03 4.77
CA LYS A 49 -7.10 -6.91 5.37
C LYS A 49 -7.29 -8.20 4.57
N LEU A 50 -7.29 -8.11 3.24
CA LEU A 50 -7.42 -9.29 2.38
C LEU A 50 -6.16 -10.17 2.45
N MET A 51 -4.98 -9.56 2.49
CA MET A 51 -3.71 -10.24 2.71
C MET A 51 -3.75 -11.05 4.01
N HIS A 52 -4.25 -10.49 5.12
CA HIS A 52 -4.40 -11.21 6.39
C HIS A 52 -5.35 -12.40 6.33
N VAL A 53 -6.31 -12.40 5.39
CA VAL A 53 -7.24 -13.52 5.17
C VAL A 53 -6.61 -14.62 4.30
N ILE A 54 -5.86 -14.22 3.27
CA ILE A 54 -5.27 -15.14 2.28
C ILE A 54 -3.97 -15.77 2.80
N VAL A 55 -3.20 -15.03 3.58
CA VAL A 55 -1.88 -15.41 4.06
C VAL A 55 -2.00 -16.09 5.43
N ASP A 56 -1.19 -17.13 5.65
CA ASP A 56 -1.20 -17.90 6.88
C ASP A 56 -0.87 -17.03 8.11
N LYS A 57 -1.58 -17.24 9.23
CA LYS A 57 -1.35 -16.50 10.48
C LYS A 57 0.08 -16.64 11.00
N GLN A 58 0.75 -17.76 10.72
CA GLN A 58 2.16 -17.95 11.06
C GLN A 58 3.08 -16.98 10.30
N PHE A 59 2.75 -16.64 9.05
CA PHE A 59 3.52 -15.70 8.25
C PHE A 59 3.42 -14.27 8.78
N LEU A 60 2.29 -13.89 9.38
CA LEU A 60 2.10 -12.58 10.00
C LEU A 60 3.03 -12.39 11.22
N LEU A 61 3.17 -13.43 12.05
CA LEU A 61 4.04 -13.45 13.25
C LEU A 61 5.52 -13.67 12.96
N THR A 62 5.87 -14.11 11.74
CA THR A 62 7.25 -14.40 11.35
C THR A 62 8.05 -13.10 11.14
N ARG A 63 9.25 -13.02 11.74
CA ARG A 63 10.18 -11.86 11.63
C ARG A 63 10.47 -11.53 10.16
N LEU A 64 10.72 -10.25 9.88
CA LEU A 64 11.11 -9.74 8.54
C LEU A 64 12.28 -10.53 7.90
N GLN A 65 13.22 -11.04 8.71
CA GLN A 65 14.37 -11.82 8.23
C GLN A 65 14.02 -13.22 7.71
N GLU A 66 12.92 -13.83 8.15
CA GLU A 66 12.51 -15.19 7.74
C GLU A 66 11.49 -15.18 6.58
N LEU A 67 11.11 -13.99 6.11
CA LEU A 67 10.22 -13.82 4.95
C LEU A 67 10.76 -14.48 3.68
N ALA A 68 12.08 -14.51 3.53
CA ALA A 68 12.75 -15.12 2.38
C ALA A 68 12.55 -16.66 2.34
N GLN A 69 12.39 -17.31 3.50
CA GLN A 69 12.17 -18.76 3.58
C GLN A 69 10.74 -19.16 3.19
N ARG A 70 9.75 -18.28 3.39
CA ARG A 70 8.35 -18.50 2.96
C ARG A 70 8.02 -17.76 1.67
N ARG A 71 8.81 -18.04 0.62
CA ARG A 71 8.71 -17.40 -0.69
C ARG A 71 7.29 -17.39 -1.27
N ASN A 72 6.55 -18.50 -1.12
CA ASN A 72 5.18 -18.63 -1.64
C ASN A 72 4.20 -17.66 -0.97
N ASP A 73 4.28 -17.48 0.35
CA ASP A 73 3.37 -16.60 1.09
C ASP A 73 3.73 -15.13 0.87
N CYS A 74 5.04 -14.83 0.72
CA CYS A 74 5.51 -13.50 0.35
C CYS A 74 5.07 -13.09 -1.07
N ILE A 75 5.14 -14.01 -2.03
CA ILE A 75 4.64 -13.75 -3.40
C ILE A 75 3.13 -13.52 -3.39
N LYS A 76 2.36 -14.32 -2.64
CA LYS A 76 0.90 -14.09 -2.49
C LYS A 76 0.60 -12.72 -1.90
N ALA A 77 1.27 -12.35 -0.82
CA ALA A 77 1.12 -11.05 -0.18
C ALA A 77 1.43 -9.91 -1.16
N MET A 78 2.58 -9.98 -1.82
CA MET A 78 3.00 -8.97 -2.79
C MET A 78 2.04 -8.87 -3.97
N LEU A 79 1.52 -9.99 -4.47
CA LEU A 79 0.57 -10.01 -5.58
C LEU A 79 -0.78 -9.40 -5.21
N VAL A 80 -1.31 -9.69 -4.02
CA VAL A 80 -2.53 -9.06 -3.51
C VAL A 80 -2.32 -7.56 -3.35
N MET A 81 -1.23 -7.14 -2.72
CA MET A 81 -0.96 -5.72 -2.49
C MET A 81 -0.72 -4.95 -3.80
N ALA A 82 -0.03 -5.54 -4.76
CA ALA A 82 0.17 -4.95 -6.08
C ALA A 82 -1.14 -4.81 -6.86
N ALA A 83 -2.02 -5.83 -6.79
CA ALA A 83 -3.34 -5.76 -7.41
C ALA A 83 -4.19 -4.64 -6.81
N PHE A 84 -4.19 -4.50 -5.48
CA PHE A 84 -4.96 -3.44 -4.80
C PHE A 84 -4.42 -2.03 -5.06
N SER A 85 -3.10 -1.86 -5.18
CA SER A 85 -2.55 -0.56 -5.56
C SER A 85 -2.90 -0.19 -7.01
N MET A 86 -2.83 -1.15 -7.93
CA MET A 86 -3.21 -0.87 -9.31
C MET A 86 -4.71 -0.57 -9.42
N GLU A 87 -5.55 -1.32 -8.70
CA GLU A 87 -7.00 -1.11 -8.70
C GLU A 87 -7.37 0.25 -8.08
N GLY A 88 -6.69 0.66 -7.00
CA GLY A 88 -6.90 1.97 -6.40
C GLY A 88 -6.58 3.10 -7.37
N ALA A 89 -5.41 3.05 -8.03
CA ALA A 89 -5.01 4.05 -9.02
C ALA A 89 -5.99 4.13 -10.19
N VAL A 90 -6.42 2.99 -10.73
CA VAL A 90 -7.41 2.92 -11.82
C VAL A 90 -8.77 3.44 -11.37
N THR A 91 -9.20 3.11 -10.16
CA THR A 91 -10.49 3.55 -9.60
C THR A 91 -10.51 5.07 -9.44
N VAL A 92 -9.43 5.66 -8.91
CA VAL A 92 -9.28 7.10 -8.77
C VAL A 92 -9.38 7.79 -10.13
N CYS A 93 -8.70 7.28 -11.16
CA CYS A 93 -8.76 7.83 -12.52
C CYS A 93 -10.13 7.64 -13.20
N ARG A 94 -10.88 6.58 -12.88
CA ARG A 94 -12.20 6.32 -13.47
C ARG A 94 -13.34 7.05 -12.77
N MET A 95 -13.29 7.17 -11.45
CA MET A 95 -14.38 7.73 -10.65
C MET A 95 -14.29 9.24 -10.49
N LEU A 96 -13.09 9.82 -10.54
CA LEU A 96 -12.90 11.25 -10.33
C LEU A 96 -12.57 11.97 -11.65
N PRO A 97 -13.33 13.02 -12.02
CA PRO A 97 -13.07 13.78 -13.23
C PRO A 97 -11.77 14.59 -13.09
N GLY A 98 -10.96 14.62 -14.15
CA GLY A 98 -9.71 15.38 -14.20
C GLY A 98 -8.50 14.66 -13.60
N TYR A 99 -8.61 13.34 -13.39
CA TYR A 99 -7.52 12.46 -13.01
C TYR A 99 -7.09 11.66 -14.23
N ASP A 100 -5.84 11.83 -14.67
CA ASP A 100 -5.26 11.05 -15.75
C ASP A 100 -4.05 10.25 -15.25
N LEU A 101 -3.89 9.03 -15.74
CA LEU A 101 -2.83 8.12 -15.31
C LEU A 101 -1.72 8.12 -16.36
N ASN A 102 -0.62 8.80 -16.05
CA ASN A 102 0.57 8.75 -16.88
C ASN A 102 1.41 7.52 -16.52
N PHE A 103 1.06 6.37 -17.11
CA PHE A 103 1.68 5.10 -16.76
C PHE A 103 3.04 4.91 -17.47
N GLY A 104 4.12 5.17 -16.73
CA GLY A 104 5.49 4.92 -17.15
C GLY A 104 6.10 3.70 -16.46
N ILE A 105 7.26 3.23 -16.94
CA ILE A 105 7.97 2.08 -16.35
C ILE A 105 8.29 2.34 -14.86
N MET A 106 8.73 3.55 -14.52
CA MET A 106 9.04 3.94 -13.13
C MET A 106 7.80 3.92 -12.24
N HIS A 107 6.65 4.32 -12.78
CA HIS A 107 5.35 4.31 -12.09
C HIS A 107 4.86 2.89 -11.84
N GLY A 108 5.02 2.00 -12.83
CA GLY A 108 4.75 0.58 -12.67
C GLY A 108 5.62 -0.08 -11.59
N ILE A 109 6.92 0.24 -11.53
CA ILE A 109 7.80 -0.26 -10.47
C ILE A 109 7.35 0.24 -9.09
N PHE A 110 6.96 1.51 -8.99
CA PHE A 110 6.48 2.06 -7.73
C PHE A 110 5.17 1.38 -7.25
N LEU A 111 4.15 1.35 -8.12
CA LEU A 111 2.82 0.80 -7.82
C LEU A 111 2.84 -0.71 -7.55
N LEU A 112 3.68 -1.47 -8.27
CA LEU A 112 3.65 -2.93 -8.20
C LEU A 112 4.68 -3.53 -7.24
N LEU A 113 5.74 -2.80 -6.90
CA LEU A 113 6.82 -3.32 -6.05
C LEU A 113 7.05 -2.46 -4.81
N LEU A 114 7.41 -1.19 -4.97
CA LEU A 114 7.85 -0.36 -3.83
C LEU A 114 6.71 -0.07 -2.86
N TYR A 115 5.56 0.33 -3.37
CA TYR A 115 4.40 0.70 -2.55
C TYR A 115 3.77 -0.53 -1.85
N PRO A 116 3.55 -1.67 -2.53
CA PRO A 116 3.20 -2.94 -1.90
C PRO A 116 4.19 -3.40 -0.83
N ALA A 117 5.51 -3.32 -1.10
CA ALA A 117 6.52 -3.70 -0.14
C ALA A 117 6.50 -2.81 1.11
N ALA A 118 6.37 -1.49 0.93
CA ALA A 118 6.25 -0.54 2.05
C ALA A 118 5.03 -0.85 2.93
N ALA A 119 3.89 -1.20 2.32
CA ALA A 119 2.69 -1.59 3.05
C ALA A 119 2.87 -2.86 3.87
N ILE A 120 3.50 -3.90 3.31
CA ILE A 120 3.78 -5.15 4.02
C ILE A 120 4.76 -4.93 5.18
N VAL A 121 5.78 -4.08 4.98
CA VAL A 121 6.74 -3.75 6.04
C VAL A 121 6.08 -2.98 7.17
N LEU A 122 5.26 -1.96 6.85
CA LEU A 122 4.51 -1.19 7.85
C LEU A 122 3.56 -2.08 8.66
N ASP A 123 2.83 -2.99 7.99
CA ASP A 123 1.94 -3.94 8.64
C ASP A 123 2.68 -4.85 9.62
N LYS A 124 3.86 -5.37 9.23
CA LYS A 124 4.69 -6.18 10.12
C LYS A 124 5.28 -5.42 11.30
N LEU A 125 5.69 -4.17 11.09
CA LEU A 125 6.15 -3.31 12.18
C LEU A 125 5.02 -3.03 13.17
N MET A 126 3.80 -2.80 12.68
CA MET A 126 2.62 -2.60 13.52
C MET A 126 2.31 -3.85 14.34
N LEU A 127 2.29 -5.03 13.72
CA LEU A 127 2.06 -6.30 14.42
C LEU A 127 3.12 -6.57 15.49
N LYS A 128 4.38 -6.23 15.22
CA LYS A 128 5.46 -6.33 16.21
C LYS A 128 5.23 -5.40 17.42
N GLU A 129 4.88 -4.12 17.18
CA GLU A 129 4.60 -3.16 18.26
C GLU A 129 3.38 -3.61 19.10
N GLN A 130 2.34 -4.16 18.46
CA GLN A 130 1.16 -4.70 19.15
C GLN A 130 1.50 -5.90 20.05
N VAL A 131 2.42 -6.77 19.62
CA VAL A 131 2.89 -7.91 20.42
C VAL A 131 3.81 -7.48 21.57
N GLU A 132 4.67 -6.48 21.35
CA GLU A 132 5.61 -5.98 22.37
C GLU A 132 4.92 -5.11 23.45
N HIS A 133 3.86 -4.37 23.10
CA HIS A 133 3.09 -3.54 24.05
C HIS A 133 1.78 -4.20 24.54
N GLY A 134 1.47 -5.41 24.09
CA GLY A 134 0.28 -6.17 24.45
C GLY A 134 0.46 -7.13 25.63
N ASN A 135 1.50 -6.95 26.46
CA ASN A 135 1.75 -7.75 27.65
C ASN A 135 1.79 -6.87 28.91
#